data_AF-A0A1J4WHL0-F1
#
_entry.id   AF-A0A1J4WHL0-F1
#
_cell.length_a   1.000
_cell.length_b   1.000
_cell.length_c   1.000
_cell.angle_alpha   90.00
_cell.angle_beta   90.00
_cell.angle_gamma   90.00
#
_symmetry.space_group_name_H-M   'P 1'
#
loop_
_entity.id
_entity.type
_entity.pdbx_description
1 polymer ?
#
loop_
_entity_poly.entity_id
_entity_poly.type
_entity_poly.pdbx_seq_one_letter_code
_entity_poly.pdbx_strand_id
1 'polypeptide(L)'
;MKKRKKLNCILSCVNDNKRVLSIIYIALLVIIVGVLSYSLGASNQSSIYLRSAIESSPARSQNVLGDRIAPFYANPFDSIDAEEVAFPLAQLRGCRNWEECQVLCSKPANFQECVAWEKSQE
;
A
#
# COMPACT_ATOMS: atom_id res chain seq x y z
N MET A 1 -17.10 -74.86 -12.60
CA MET A 1 -17.26 -73.40 -12.82
C MET A 1 -17.13 -72.53 -11.55
N LYS A 2 -16.64 -73.04 -10.40
CA LYS A 2 -16.65 -72.32 -9.11
C LYS A 2 -15.47 -71.35 -8.88
N LYS A 3 -14.37 -71.50 -9.65
CA LYS A 3 -13.13 -70.70 -9.53
C LYS A 3 -13.24 -69.27 -10.10
N ARG A 4 -14.01 -69.06 -11.19
CA ARG A 4 -14.14 -67.75 -11.87
C ARG A 4 -14.94 -66.72 -11.05
N LYS A 5 -15.97 -67.15 -10.33
CA LYS A 5 -16.76 -66.26 -9.44
C LYS A 5 -15.92 -65.73 -8.26
N LYS A 6 -15.02 -66.55 -7.70
CA LYS A 6 -14.17 -66.14 -6.58
C LYS A 6 -13.10 -65.12 -6.99
N LEU A 7 -12.57 -65.21 -8.22
CA LEU A 7 -11.57 -64.28 -8.75
C LEU A 7 -12.17 -62.89 -9.03
N ASN A 8 -13.40 -62.82 -9.55
CA ASN A 8 -14.08 -61.55 -9.84
C ASN A 8 -14.41 -60.74 -8.57
N CYS A 9 -14.78 -61.38 -7.46
CA CYS A 9 -14.98 -60.68 -6.18
C CYS A 9 -13.66 -60.11 -5.62
N ILE A 10 -12.55 -60.84 -5.73
CA ILE A 10 -11.24 -60.37 -5.25
C ILE A 10 -10.75 -59.20 -6.10
N LEU A 11 -10.96 -59.24 -7.42
CA LEU A 11 -10.58 -58.16 -8.32
C LEU A 11 -11.40 -56.88 -8.06
N SER A 12 -12.68 -56.99 -7.70
CA SER A 12 -13.50 -55.85 -7.26
C SER A 12 -12.91 -55.21 -6.00
N CYS A 13 -12.59 -55.99 -4.96
CA CYS A 13 -11.99 -55.48 -3.73
C CYS A 13 -10.60 -54.85 -3.96
N VAL A 14 -9.77 -55.43 -4.84
CA VAL A 14 -8.45 -54.88 -5.18
C VAL A 14 -8.57 -53.58 -5.98
N ASN A 15 -9.56 -53.49 -6.88
CA ASN A 15 -9.83 -52.29 -7.65
C ASN A 15 -10.39 -51.16 -6.76
N ASP A 16 -11.24 -51.48 -5.78
CA ASP A 16 -11.73 -50.52 -4.79
C ASP A 16 -10.59 -50.00 -3.90
N ASN A 17 -9.70 -50.87 -3.43
CA ASN A 17 -8.49 -50.43 -2.68
C ASN A 17 -7.55 -49.56 -3.53
N LYS A 18 -7.37 -49.88 -4.82
CA LYS A 18 -6.57 -49.06 -5.73
C LYS A 18 -7.23 -47.70 -6.02
N ARG A 19 -8.57 -47.67 -6.12
CA ARG A 19 -9.35 -46.43 -6.28
C ARG A 19 -9.26 -45.56 -5.03
N VAL A 20 -9.42 -46.16 -3.85
CA VAL A 20 -9.27 -45.47 -2.56
C VAL A 20 -7.84 -44.94 -2.40
N LEU A 21 -6.81 -45.74 -2.71
CA LEU A 21 -5.42 -45.31 -2.65
C LEU A 21 -5.12 -44.18 -3.64
N SER A 22 -5.70 -44.22 -4.84
CA SER A 22 -5.59 -43.15 -5.84
C SER A 22 -6.26 -41.86 -5.37
N ILE A 23 -7.42 -41.92 -4.72
CA ILE A 23 -8.12 -40.74 -4.18
C ILE A 23 -7.30 -40.11 -3.05
N ILE A 24 -6.76 -40.93 -2.14
CA ILE A 24 -5.90 -40.45 -1.05
C ILE A 24 -4.65 -39.78 -1.61
N TYR A 25 -4.00 -40.37 -2.62
CA TYR A 25 -2.82 -39.78 -3.25
C TYR A 25 -3.12 -38.43 -3.93
N ILE A 26 -4.23 -38.32 -4.66
CA ILE A 26 -4.66 -37.06 -5.28
C ILE A 26 -4.95 -35.99 -4.21
N ALA A 27 -5.65 -36.36 -3.12
CA ALA A 27 -5.93 -35.44 -2.02
C ALA A 27 -4.63 -34.94 -1.35
N LEU A 28 -3.66 -35.83 -1.12
CA LEU A 28 -2.34 -35.46 -0.59
C LEU A 28 -1.58 -34.53 -1.54
N LEU A 29 -1.60 -34.79 -2.85
CA LEU A 29 -0.98 -33.90 -3.83
C LEU A 29 -1.61 -32.51 -3.83
N VAL A 30 -2.94 -32.40 -3.74
CA VAL A 30 -3.62 -31.10 -3.66
C VAL A 30 -3.24 -30.34 -2.38
N ILE A 31 -3.13 -31.03 -1.24
CA ILE A 31 -2.69 -30.43 0.02
C ILE A 31 -1.23 -29.96 -0.09
N ILE A 32 -0.35 -30.77 -0.66
CA ILE A 32 1.08 -30.43 -0.84
C ILE A 32 1.22 -29.23 -1.79
N VAL A 33 0.52 -29.22 -2.93
CA VAL A 33 0.53 -28.09 -3.87
C VAL A 33 -0.07 -26.82 -3.22
N GLY A 34 -1.12 -26.96 -2.41
CA GLY A 34 -1.70 -25.86 -1.65
C GLY A 34 -0.73 -25.26 -0.62
N VAL A 35 -0.01 -26.10 0.15
CA VAL A 35 1.00 -25.66 1.12
C VAL A 35 2.21 -25.03 0.42
N LEU A 36 2.66 -25.61 -0.70
CA LEU A 36 3.70 -25.01 -1.54
C LEU A 36 3.26 -23.67 -2.12
N SER A 37 2.00 -23.54 -2.56
CA SER A 37 1.44 -22.27 -3.03
C SER A 37 1.34 -21.24 -1.91
N TYR A 38 1.04 -21.66 -0.68
CA TYR A 38 1.05 -20.78 0.49
C TYR A 38 2.46 -20.29 0.83
N SER A 39 3.46 -21.17 0.78
CA SER A 39 4.85 -20.83 1.14
C SER A 39 5.61 -20.10 0.03
N LEU A 40 5.42 -20.45 -1.25
CA LEU A 40 5.92 -19.66 -2.38
C LEU A 40 5.07 -18.40 -2.65
N GLY A 41 3.82 -18.39 -2.22
CA GLY A 41 2.95 -17.20 -2.25
C GLY A 41 3.39 -16.10 -1.27
N ALA A 42 4.25 -16.42 -0.31
CA ALA A 42 4.88 -15.43 0.58
C ALA A 42 6.17 -14.81 0.00
N SER A 43 6.74 -15.34 -1.09
CA SER A 43 7.89 -14.72 -1.78
C SER A 43 7.52 -13.89 -3.00
N ASN A 44 6.24 -13.84 -3.38
CA ASN A 44 5.75 -12.98 -4.45
C ASN A 44 5.06 -11.74 -3.87
N GLN A 45 5.71 -11.09 -2.89
CA GLN A 45 5.60 -9.64 -2.79
C GLN A 45 6.36 -9.08 -4.00
N SER A 46 5.72 -9.14 -5.17
CA SER A 46 6.09 -8.33 -6.33
C SER A 46 5.93 -6.88 -5.90
N SER A 47 6.98 -6.36 -5.26
CA SER A 47 7.21 -4.95 -4.97
C SER A 47 7.50 -4.25 -6.30
N ILE A 48 6.51 -4.22 -7.18
CA ILE A 48 6.47 -3.32 -8.33
C ILE A 48 5.62 -2.09 -7.96
N TYR A 49 4.69 -2.23 -7.00
CA TYR A 49 3.94 -1.09 -6.45
C TYR A 49 4.58 -0.44 -5.20
N LEU A 50 5.64 -1.03 -4.63
CA LEU A 50 6.36 -0.44 -3.48
C LEU A 50 7.79 0.04 -3.77
N ARG A 51 8.32 -0.18 -5.00
CA ARG A 51 9.65 0.34 -5.39
C ARG A 51 9.61 1.67 -6.15
N SER A 52 8.43 2.18 -6.51
CA SER A 52 8.31 3.49 -7.17
C SER A 52 8.14 4.67 -6.20
N ALA A 53 8.07 4.44 -4.88
CA ALA A 53 7.99 5.52 -3.88
C ALA A 53 9.37 5.95 -3.32
N ILE A 54 10.45 5.23 -3.62
CA ILE A 54 11.80 5.56 -3.08
C ILE A 54 12.76 6.04 -4.18
N GLU A 55 12.62 5.56 -5.42
CA GLU A 55 13.55 5.92 -6.51
C GLU A 55 13.24 7.28 -7.17
N SER A 56 12.02 7.80 -7.03
CA SER A 56 11.59 9.06 -7.64
C SER A 56 11.75 10.29 -6.74
N SER A 57 12.57 10.22 -5.68
CA SER A 57 12.82 11.38 -4.82
C SER A 57 14.10 12.11 -5.24
N PRO A 58 14.04 13.17 -6.08
CA PRO A 58 15.17 14.07 -6.30
C PRO A 58 15.22 15.10 -5.17
N ALA A 59 15.41 14.69 -3.92
CA ALA A 59 15.65 15.65 -2.85
C ALA A 59 16.39 15.02 -1.67
N ARG A 60 17.71 15.14 -1.75
CA ARG A 60 18.62 15.09 -0.60
C ARG A 60 18.07 16.01 0.50
N SER A 61 17.68 15.45 1.64
CA SER A 61 17.25 16.24 2.79
C SER A 61 18.43 17.11 3.27
N GLN A 62 18.39 18.40 2.96
CA GLN A 62 19.25 19.36 3.62
C GLN A 62 18.61 19.70 4.96
N ASN A 63 19.19 19.16 6.02
CA ASN A 63 18.85 19.55 7.38
C ASN A 63 19.27 21.00 7.59
N VAL A 64 18.30 21.90 7.75
CA VAL A 64 18.54 23.21 8.34
C VAL A 64 17.46 23.41 9.41
N LEU A 65 17.89 23.39 10.68
CA LEU A 65 17.11 23.73 11.89
C LEU A 65 16.19 22.68 12.57
N GLY A 66 16.38 21.38 12.36
CA GLY A 66 15.95 20.37 13.35
C GLY A 66 14.45 20.06 13.46
N ASP A 67 13.57 20.80 12.80
CA ASP A 67 12.18 20.38 12.62
C ASP A 67 12.02 19.57 11.33
N ARG A 68 11.39 18.38 11.45
CA ARG A 68 11.07 17.54 10.30
C ARG A 68 10.00 18.25 9.48
N ILE A 69 10.40 18.98 8.45
CA ILE A 69 9.47 19.31 7.37
C ILE A 69 9.10 17.97 6.73
N ALA A 70 7.85 17.54 6.91
CA ALA A 70 7.37 16.32 6.27
C ALA A 70 7.59 16.43 4.75
N PRO A 71 7.89 15.33 4.04
CA PRO A 71 8.00 15.34 2.57
C PRO A 71 6.70 15.75 1.85
N PHE A 72 5.64 16.05 2.60
CA PHE A 72 4.32 16.46 2.15
C PHE A 72 3.88 17.74 2.87
N TYR A 73 4.70 18.80 2.86
CA TYR A 73 4.15 20.12 3.18
C TYR A 73 3.13 20.48 2.10
N ALA A 74 1.86 20.54 2.49
CA ALA A 74 0.79 21.08 1.67
C ALA A 74 0.70 22.58 1.96
N ASN A 75 0.59 23.39 0.90
CA ASN A 75 0.40 24.81 1.09
C ASN A 75 -1.05 25.04 1.57
N PRO A 76 -1.28 25.75 2.70
CA PRO A 76 -2.64 26.01 3.17
C PRO A 76 -3.53 26.72 2.14
N PHE A 77 -2.92 27.52 1.27
CA PHE A 77 -3.58 28.22 0.16
C PHE A 77 -3.87 27.31 -1.05
N ASP A 78 -3.71 25.98 -0.94
CA ASP A 78 -4.17 25.03 -1.95
C ASP A 78 -5.51 24.38 -1.56
N SER A 79 -5.90 24.44 -0.28
CA SER A 79 -7.07 23.74 0.27
C SER A 79 -8.13 24.64 0.92
N ILE A 80 -7.81 25.91 1.19
CA ILE A 80 -8.76 26.90 1.70
C ILE A 80 -9.43 27.61 0.51
N ASP A 81 -10.70 27.99 0.66
CA ASP A 81 -11.42 28.77 -0.34
C ASP A 81 -11.08 30.26 -0.22
N ALA A 82 -10.75 30.89 -1.36
CA ALA A 82 -10.25 32.26 -1.39
C ALA A 82 -11.31 33.30 -1.00
N GLU A 83 -12.60 32.98 -1.14
CA GLU A 83 -13.71 33.87 -0.78
C GLU A 83 -13.80 34.16 0.72
N GLU A 84 -13.28 33.26 1.56
CA GLU A 84 -13.37 33.37 3.03
C GLU A 84 -12.17 34.10 3.64
N VAL A 85 -11.15 34.43 2.85
CA VAL A 85 -9.90 35.03 3.33
C VAL A 85 -9.83 36.52 3.02
N ALA A 86 -9.78 37.33 4.08
CA ALA A 86 -9.57 38.78 3.97
C ALA A 86 -8.07 39.12 3.83
N PHE A 87 -7.74 39.88 2.78
CA PHE A 87 -6.39 40.39 2.55
C PHE A 87 -6.29 41.89 2.91
N PRO A 88 -5.10 42.40 3.27
CA PRO A 88 -3.81 41.71 3.37
C PRO A 88 -3.61 40.96 4.70
N LEU A 89 -2.84 39.86 4.68
CA LEU A 89 -2.58 39.04 5.87
C LEU A 89 -1.37 39.56 6.64
N ALA A 90 -1.61 40.37 7.67
CA ALA A 90 -0.55 40.99 8.48
C ALA A 90 0.43 39.97 9.09
N GLN A 91 -0.07 38.83 9.57
CA GLN A 91 0.75 37.75 10.14
C GLN A 91 1.61 37.01 9.09
N LEU A 92 1.26 37.12 7.81
CA LEU A 92 2.02 36.59 6.68
C LEU A 92 2.71 37.72 5.91
N ARG A 93 3.34 38.64 6.66
CA ARG A 93 4.13 39.77 6.14
C ARG A 93 3.34 40.71 5.21
N GLY A 94 2.01 40.72 5.33
CA GLY A 94 1.13 41.60 4.58
C GLY A 94 0.91 41.17 3.13
N CYS A 95 1.03 39.89 2.80
CA CYS A 95 0.70 39.41 1.45
C CYS A 95 -0.73 39.84 1.07
N ARG A 96 -0.89 40.36 -0.16
CA ARG A 96 -2.05 41.21 -0.52
C ARG A 96 -3.16 40.49 -1.26
N ASN A 97 -2.92 39.25 -1.68
CA ASN A 97 -3.86 38.43 -2.42
C ASN A 97 -3.46 36.96 -2.31
N TRP A 98 -4.35 36.09 -2.80
CA TRP A 98 -4.18 34.64 -2.76
C TRP A 98 -2.86 34.16 -3.34
N GLU A 99 -2.53 34.60 -4.57
CA GLU A 99 -1.32 34.19 -5.28
C GLU A 99 -0.05 34.63 -4.53
N GLU A 100 -0.04 35.86 -3.99
CA GLU A 100 1.09 36.36 -3.21
C GLU A 100 1.32 35.53 -1.94
N CYS A 101 0.25 35.17 -1.24
CA CYS A 101 0.32 34.34 -0.03
C CYS A 101 0.66 32.87 -0.35
N GLN A 102 0.17 32.33 -1.46
CA GLN A 102 0.53 30.99 -1.94
C GLN A 102 2.02 30.92 -2.29
N VAL A 103 2.56 31.92 -3.00
CA VAL A 103 4.00 32.01 -3.31
C VAL A 103 4.82 32.21 -2.04
N LEU A 104 4.33 33.00 -1.08
CA LEU A 104 4.97 33.16 0.23
C LEU A 104 5.04 31.82 0.96
N CYS A 105 3.94 31.09 1.05
CA CYS A 105 3.82 29.82 1.77
C CYS A 105 4.45 28.64 1.05
N SER A 106 4.81 28.77 -0.23
CA SER A 106 5.61 27.78 -0.96
C SER A 106 7.09 27.76 -0.55
N LYS A 107 7.54 28.75 0.23
CA LYS A 107 8.93 28.83 0.70
C LYS A 107 9.08 28.16 2.06
N PRO A 108 10.01 27.18 2.22
CA PRO A 108 10.23 26.47 3.48
C PRO A 108 10.44 27.37 4.70
N ALA A 109 11.07 28.52 4.51
CA ALA A 109 11.31 29.50 5.57
C ALA A 109 10.02 30.07 6.20
N ASN A 110 8.88 29.98 5.52
CA ASN A 110 7.61 30.55 5.96
C ASN A 110 6.59 29.48 6.40
N PHE A 111 6.91 28.19 6.31
CA PHE A 111 5.96 27.11 6.55
C PHE A 111 5.31 27.18 7.94
N GLN A 112 6.09 27.51 8.97
CA GLN A 112 5.57 27.60 10.33
C GLN A 112 4.52 28.71 10.49
N GLU A 113 4.76 29.87 9.88
CA GLU A 113 3.83 31.01 9.90
C GLU A 113 2.54 30.67 9.12
N CYS A 114 2.68 30.00 7.98
CA CYS A 114 1.56 29.58 7.14
C CYS A 114 0.67 28.53 7.82
N VAL A 115 1.26 27.52 8.47
CA VAL A 115 0.51 26.52 9.24
C VAL A 115 -0.15 27.15 10.47
N ALA A 116 0.50 28.15 11.10
CA ALA A 116 -0.11 28.87 12.21
C ALA A 116 -1.32 29.70 11.75
N TRP A 117 -1.26 30.31 10.56
CA TRP A 117 -2.39 31.01 9.95
C TRP A 117 -3.54 30.08 9.56
N GLU A 118 -3.25 28.92 8.98
CA GLU A 118 -4.25 27.91 8.65
C GLU A 118 -5.07 27.51 9.89
N LYS A 119 -4.39 27.23 11.01
CA LYS A 119 -5.03 26.90 12.28
C LYS A 119 -5.87 28.03 12.88
N SER A 120 -5.62 29.28 12.50
CA SER A 120 -6.42 30.41 12.97
C SER A 120 -7.71 30.59 12.18
N GLN A 121 -7.99 29.76 11.17
CA GLN A 121 -9.23 29.76 10.41
C GLN A 121 -10.31 28.83 11.03
N GLU A 122 -10.03 28.16 12.16
CA GLU A 122 -11.01 27.40 12.98
C GLU A 122 -11.83 28.30 13.92
#